data_AF-A0A552F6A2-F1
#
_entry.id   AF-A0A552F6A2-F1
#
_cell.length_a   1.000
_cell.length_b   1.000
_cell.length_c   1.000
_cell.angle_alpha   90.00
_cell.angle_beta   90.00
_cell.angle_gamma   90.00
#
_symmetry.space_group_name_H-M   'P 1'
#
loop_
_entity.id
_entity.type
_entity.pdbx_description
1 polymer ?
#
loop_
_entity_poly.entity_id
_entity_poly.type
_entity_poly.pdbx_seq_one_letter_code
_entity_poly.pdbx_strand_id
1 'polypeptide(L)'
;MNKVAVITGLALAYFAVNVNSLQAANITYNFQGAITSGSLNGTYSGSASFDDGTITGVGSESTPLTNISFNLLDHSFNLASADAPPVANYFDGTFLGIDYSVTSTNAFFPIANFALTSGLFNLSEAAFTYTPRLGIAGQGSLTFTEVPPDIQIPEPSTVIGLITLGGIGFILRKRP
;
A
#
# COMPACT_ATOMS: atom_id res chain seq x y z
N MET A 1 61.50 -28.22 -33.57
CA MET A 1 61.20 -26.80 -33.28
C MET A 1 59.72 -26.70 -32.96
N ASN A 2 59.34 -26.73 -31.68
CA ASN A 2 57.93 -26.64 -31.27
C ASN A 2 57.68 -25.27 -30.66
N LYS A 3 56.78 -24.48 -31.26
CA LYS A 3 56.25 -23.25 -30.66
C LYS A 3 54.92 -23.61 -30.00
N VAL A 4 54.82 -23.46 -28.69
CA VAL A 4 53.54 -23.51 -27.97
C VAL A 4 53.14 -22.07 -27.71
N ALA A 5 52.02 -21.63 -28.30
CA ALA A 5 51.40 -20.35 -27.98
C ALA A 5 50.42 -20.58 -26.82
N VAL A 6 50.66 -19.90 -25.70
CA VAL A 6 49.73 -19.83 -24.57
C VAL A 6 48.88 -18.59 -24.78
N ILE A 7 47.59 -18.78 -25.05
CA ILE A 7 46.60 -17.69 -25.10
C ILE A 7 45.86 -17.71 -23.77
N THR A 8 46.17 -16.77 -22.89
CA THR A 8 45.46 -16.58 -21.63
C THR A 8 44.28 -15.66 -21.90
N GLY A 9 43.07 -16.24 -22.01
CA GLY A 9 41.83 -15.47 -22.15
C GLY A 9 41.37 -14.94 -20.79
N LEU A 10 41.34 -13.62 -20.62
CA LEU A 10 40.77 -12.97 -19.46
C LEU A 10 39.23 -12.96 -19.61
N ALA A 11 38.52 -13.73 -18.79
CA ALA A 11 37.05 -13.68 -18.74
C ALA A 11 36.62 -12.57 -17.76
N LEU A 12 36.07 -11.48 -18.28
CA LEU A 12 35.43 -10.43 -17.48
C LEU A 12 34.03 -10.92 -17.06
N ALA A 13 33.86 -11.25 -15.78
CA ALA A 13 32.54 -11.54 -15.23
C ALA A 13 31.80 -10.22 -14.97
N TYR A 14 30.71 -9.99 -15.69
CA TYR A 14 29.81 -8.86 -15.48
C TYR A 14 28.86 -9.23 -14.34
N PHE A 15 29.10 -8.72 -13.14
CA PHE A 15 28.12 -8.80 -12.06
C PHE A 15 27.03 -7.77 -12.34
N ALA A 16 25.88 -8.23 -12.84
CA ALA A 16 24.68 -7.42 -12.85
C ALA A 16 24.24 -7.20 -11.39
N VAL A 17 24.58 -6.03 -10.84
CA VAL A 17 23.97 -5.55 -9.61
C VAL A 17 22.50 -5.29 -9.96
N ASN A 18 21.60 -6.10 -9.40
CA ASN A 18 20.18 -5.77 -9.39
C ASN A 18 20.02 -4.51 -8.52
N VAL A 19 20.11 -3.35 -9.16
CA VAL A 19 19.58 -2.11 -8.59
C VAL A 19 18.06 -2.28 -8.59
N ASN A 20 17.50 -2.68 -7.44
CA ASN A 20 16.10 -2.43 -7.17
C ASN A 20 15.95 -0.91 -7.29
N SER A 21 15.31 -0.43 -8.36
CA SER A 21 14.94 0.97 -8.43
C SER A 21 14.14 1.30 -7.17
N LEU A 22 14.50 2.38 -6.45
CA LEU A 22 13.55 3.05 -5.55
C LEU A 22 12.39 3.55 -6.42
N GLN A 23 11.47 2.65 -6.73
CA GLN A 23 10.19 3.00 -7.27
C GLN A 23 9.27 3.16 -6.07
N ALA A 24 8.73 4.37 -5.94
CA ALA A 24 7.45 4.63 -5.31
C ALA A 24 6.56 3.39 -5.36
N ALA A 25 6.27 2.81 -4.20
CA ALA A 25 5.37 1.70 -4.06
C ALA A 25 3.97 2.25 -3.73
N ASN A 26 2.95 1.74 -4.41
CA ASN A 26 1.58 2.03 -4.03
C ASN A 26 1.23 1.16 -2.82
N ILE A 27 1.19 1.77 -1.63
CA ILE A 27 0.77 1.11 -0.40
C ILE A 27 -0.75 1.14 -0.33
N THR A 28 -1.36 0.05 0.11
CA THR A 28 -2.80 -0.05 0.33
C THR A 28 -3.09 -0.51 1.76
N TYR A 29 -3.97 0.19 2.45
CA TYR A 29 -4.52 -0.21 3.74
C TYR A 29 -6.01 -0.50 3.61
N ASN A 30 -6.44 -1.62 4.17
CA ASN A 30 -7.83 -1.82 4.52
C ASN A 30 -8.09 -1.22 5.90
N PHE A 31 -9.26 -0.62 6.09
CA PHE A 31 -9.66 -0.13 7.40
C PHE A 31 -11.09 -0.54 7.73
N GLN A 32 -11.35 -0.67 9.02
CA GLN A 32 -12.65 -1.02 9.55
C GLN A 32 -12.86 -0.45 10.95
N GLY A 33 -14.13 -0.31 11.30
CA GLY A 33 -14.53 0.24 12.58
C GLY A 33 -16.00 0.05 12.90
N ALA A 34 -16.33 0.36 14.15
CA ALA A 34 -17.70 0.38 14.64
C ALA A 34 -17.94 1.69 15.40
N ILE A 35 -19.14 2.24 15.27
CA ILE A 35 -19.58 3.36 16.11
C ILE A 35 -19.79 2.83 17.54
N THR A 36 -19.06 3.41 18.50
CA THR A 36 -19.05 2.97 19.90
C THR A 36 -19.75 3.94 20.84
N SER A 37 -20.06 5.15 20.38
CA SER A 37 -20.72 6.18 21.19
C SER A 37 -21.57 7.15 20.34
N GLY A 38 -22.40 7.94 21.01
CA GLY A 38 -23.34 8.89 20.41
C GLY A 38 -24.70 8.28 20.12
N SER A 39 -25.50 8.95 19.28
CA SER A 39 -26.89 8.55 19.00
C SER A 39 -27.07 7.59 17.82
N LEU A 40 -26.03 7.34 17.04
CA LEU A 40 -26.06 6.42 15.91
C LEU A 40 -25.32 5.12 16.25
N ASN A 41 -25.66 4.06 15.52
CA ASN A 41 -24.97 2.77 15.57
C ASN A 41 -24.65 2.33 14.15
N GLY A 42 -23.60 1.54 13.98
CA GLY A 42 -23.22 1.01 12.68
C GLY A 42 -21.76 0.60 12.62
N THR A 43 -21.40 -0.03 11.51
CA THR A 43 -20.03 -0.36 11.15
C THR A 43 -19.67 0.30 9.84
N TYR A 44 -18.37 0.41 9.59
CA TYR A 44 -17.83 0.87 8.33
C TYR A 44 -16.55 0.10 8.03
N SER A 45 -16.29 -0.06 6.74
CA SER A 45 -15.06 -0.68 6.25
C SER A 45 -14.78 -0.20 4.84
N GLY A 46 -13.51 -0.14 4.48
CA GLY A 46 -13.07 0.19 3.15
C GLY A 46 -11.58 0.09 2.99
N SER A 47 -11.07 0.75 1.96
CA SER A 47 -9.65 0.77 1.65
C SER A 47 -9.19 2.17 1.26
N ALA A 48 -7.90 2.40 1.47
CA ALA A 48 -7.19 3.59 1.04
C ALA A 48 -5.82 3.21 0.49
N SER A 49 -5.34 3.96 -0.49
CA SER A 49 -4.00 3.78 -1.04
C SER A 49 -3.29 5.10 -1.26
N PHE A 50 -1.97 5.05 -1.27
CA PHE A 50 -1.09 6.19 -1.53
C PHE A 50 0.26 5.74 -2.06
N ASP A 51 1.00 6.69 -2.62
CA ASP A 51 2.38 6.53 -3.06
C ASP A 51 3.33 6.89 -1.91
N ASP A 52 4.21 5.96 -1.54
CA ASP A 52 5.18 6.11 -0.46
C ASP A 52 6.51 6.75 -0.88
N GLY A 53 6.68 7.11 -2.16
CA GLY A 53 7.95 7.59 -2.71
C GLY A 53 8.44 8.92 -2.11
N THR A 54 7.61 9.59 -1.31
CA THR A 54 7.96 10.81 -0.57
C THR A 54 8.27 10.57 0.91
N ILE A 55 7.99 9.36 1.43
CA ILE A 55 8.20 9.00 2.83
C ILE A 55 9.67 8.61 3.02
N THR A 56 10.35 9.32 3.92
CA THR A 56 11.77 9.11 4.25
C THR A 56 11.97 8.28 5.51
N GLY A 57 10.92 8.14 6.33
CA GLY A 57 10.94 7.38 7.59
C GLY A 57 11.47 8.17 8.77
N VAL A 58 11.54 9.51 8.70
CA VAL A 58 12.13 10.36 9.73
C VAL A 58 11.23 11.55 10.04
N GLY A 59 10.89 11.72 11.33
CA GLY A 59 10.03 12.79 11.82
C GLY A 59 8.57 12.60 11.40
N SER A 60 7.81 13.70 11.42
CA SER A 60 6.41 13.73 10.97
C SER A 60 6.34 13.91 9.46
N GLU A 61 5.65 12.98 8.80
CA GLU A 61 5.53 12.95 7.34
C GLU A 61 4.06 12.72 6.95
N SER A 62 3.63 13.36 5.87
CA SER A 62 2.28 13.21 5.33
C SER A 62 2.34 13.06 3.82
N THR A 63 1.64 12.07 3.28
CA THR A 63 1.52 11.86 1.83
C THR A 63 0.04 11.87 1.41
N PRO A 64 -0.33 12.53 0.31
CA PRO A 64 -1.70 12.52 -0.19
C PRO A 64 -2.18 11.12 -0.57
N LEU A 65 -3.46 10.83 -0.33
CA LEU A 65 -4.07 9.59 -0.80
C LEU A 65 -4.28 9.61 -2.32
N THR A 66 -3.96 8.49 -2.97
CA THR A 66 -4.27 8.23 -4.38
C THR A 66 -5.66 7.63 -4.55
N ASN A 67 -6.18 6.95 -3.54
CA ASN A 67 -7.54 6.43 -3.50
C ASN A 67 -8.05 6.31 -2.06
N ILE A 68 -9.36 6.44 -1.88
CA ILE A 68 -10.09 5.99 -0.70
C ILE A 68 -11.51 5.60 -1.12
N SER A 69 -12.02 4.50 -0.58
CA SER A 69 -13.38 4.04 -0.84
C SER A 69 -13.91 3.25 0.36
N PHE A 70 -15.04 3.67 0.91
CA PHE A 70 -15.70 2.96 2.00
C PHE A 70 -17.19 3.27 2.06
N ASN A 71 -17.92 2.43 2.81
CA ASN A 71 -19.34 2.65 3.10
C ASN A 71 -19.54 2.96 4.58
N LEU A 72 -20.44 3.91 4.86
CA LEU A 72 -20.89 4.27 6.20
C LEU A 72 -22.41 4.47 6.15
N LEU A 73 -23.15 3.68 6.94
CA LEU A 73 -24.63 3.73 7.00
C LEU A 73 -25.28 3.69 5.61
N ASP A 74 -24.86 2.73 4.77
CA ASP A 74 -25.33 2.53 3.38
C ASP A 74 -24.99 3.65 2.38
N HIS A 75 -24.15 4.62 2.77
CA HIS A 75 -23.62 5.64 1.88
C HIS A 75 -22.14 5.40 1.56
N SER A 76 -21.80 5.51 0.28
CA SER A 76 -20.42 5.39 -0.20
C SER A 76 -19.69 6.73 -0.19
N PHE A 77 -18.43 6.69 0.23
CA PHE A 77 -17.54 7.84 0.32
C PHE A 77 -16.22 7.54 -0.42
N ASN A 78 -15.67 8.58 -1.06
CA ASN A 78 -14.42 8.49 -1.81
C ASN A 78 -13.63 9.81 -1.75
N LEU A 79 -12.55 9.93 -2.52
CA LEU A 79 -11.73 11.16 -2.57
C LEU A 79 -12.55 12.42 -2.88
N ALA A 80 -13.54 12.33 -3.78
CA ALA A 80 -14.37 13.47 -4.16
C ALA A 80 -15.36 13.91 -3.08
N SER A 81 -15.54 13.09 -2.04
CA SER A 81 -16.41 13.44 -0.91
C SER A 81 -15.66 14.21 0.19
N ALA A 82 -14.33 14.27 0.15
CA ALA A 82 -13.51 14.86 1.20
C ALA A 82 -13.60 16.40 1.23
N ASP A 83 -13.60 16.98 2.43
CA ASP A 83 -13.60 18.44 2.61
C ASP A 83 -12.24 19.07 2.23
N ALA A 84 -11.16 18.30 2.34
CA ALA A 84 -9.80 18.67 1.98
C ALA A 84 -9.06 17.46 1.40
N PRO A 85 -7.93 17.63 0.67
CA PRO A 85 -7.14 16.52 0.18
C PRO A 85 -6.72 15.59 1.33
N PRO A 86 -7.20 14.34 1.37
CA PRO A 86 -6.90 13.45 2.47
C PRO A 86 -5.47 12.93 2.40
N VAL A 87 -4.90 12.64 3.56
CA VAL A 87 -3.48 12.26 3.70
C VAL A 87 -3.33 11.02 4.57
N ALA A 88 -2.29 10.25 4.29
CA ALA A 88 -1.74 9.25 5.20
C ALA A 88 -0.60 9.89 6.00
N ASN A 89 -0.59 9.66 7.31
CA ASN A 89 0.39 10.24 8.22
C ASN A 89 1.35 9.18 8.76
N TYR A 90 2.60 9.59 8.91
CA TYR A 90 3.69 8.77 9.44
C TYR A 90 4.47 9.55 10.50
N PHE A 91 5.02 8.82 11.47
CA PHE A 91 5.99 9.34 12.42
C PHE A 91 7.15 8.37 12.59
N ASP A 92 8.38 8.81 12.27
CA ASP A 92 9.59 7.99 12.32
C ASP A 92 9.40 6.62 11.63
N GLY A 93 8.80 6.63 10.44
CA GLY A 93 8.51 5.44 9.63
C GLY A 93 7.33 4.59 10.10
N THR A 94 6.64 4.97 11.18
CA THR A 94 5.45 4.28 11.68
C THR A 94 4.18 4.91 11.10
N PHE A 95 3.33 4.11 10.48
CA PHE A 95 2.02 4.56 9.99
C PHE A 95 1.10 4.93 11.17
N LEU A 96 0.55 6.15 11.14
CA LEU A 96 -0.31 6.70 12.19
C LEU A 96 -1.80 6.64 11.84
N GLY A 97 -2.14 6.44 10.57
CA GLY A 97 -3.52 6.44 10.08
C GLY A 97 -3.72 7.42 8.94
N ILE A 98 -4.99 7.76 8.72
CA ILE A 98 -5.44 8.62 7.63
C ILE A 98 -6.27 9.75 8.20
N ASP A 99 -6.02 10.96 7.70
CA ASP A 99 -6.87 12.11 7.92
C ASP A 99 -7.81 12.29 6.73
N TYR A 100 -9.10 12.10 7.00
CA TYR A 100 -10.16 12.22 6.01
C TYR A 100 -11.41 12.75 6.69
N SER A 101 -11.91 13.91 6.26
CA SER A 101 -13.12 14.52 6.81
C SER A 101 -14.14 14.81 5.72
N VAL A 102 -15.41 14.72 6.08
CA VAL A 102 -16.53 14.98 5.17
C VAL A 102 -17.59 15.79 5.89
N THR A 103 -18.06 16.84 5.23
CA THR A 103 -19.26 17.58 5.56
C THR A 103 -20.34 17.21 4.56
N SER A 104 -21.32 16.42 4.98
CA SER A 104 -22.36 15.92 4.10
C SER A 104 -23.36 17.03 3.75
N THR A 105 -23.58 17.24 2.45
CA THR A 105 -24.65 18.10 1.92
C THR A 105 -25.97 17.36 1.74
N ASN A 106 -25.97 16.01 1.86
CA ASN A 106 -27.17 15.21 1.74
C ASN A 106 -28.01 15.28 3.03
N ALA A 107 -29.16 15.95 2.96
CA ALA A 107 -30.07 16.13 4.09
C ALA A 107 -30.64 14.81 4.65
N PHE A 108 -30.70 13.75 3.84
CA PHE A 108 -31.21 12.44 4.24
C PHE A 108 -30.14 11.54 4.86
N PHE A 109 -28.86 11.88 4.70
CA PHE A 109 -27.79 11.20 5.42
C PHE A 109 -27.81 11.65 6.90
N PRO A 110 -27.89 10.73 7.87
CA PRO A 110 -28.10 11.07 9.28
C PRO A 110 -26.89 11.77 9.93
N ILE A 111 -25.72 11.74 9.30
CA ILE A 111 -24.50 12.39 9.77
C ILE A 111 -24.29 13.71 9.02
N ALA A 112 -24.10 14.80 9.77
CA ALA A 112 -23.80 16.12 9.21
C ALA A 112 -22.32 16.21 8.82
N ASN A 113 -21.43 15.75 9.68
CA ASN A 113 -20.00 15.65 9.41
C ASN A 113 -19.39 14.43 10.13
N PHE A 114 -18.30 13.91 9.57
CA PHE A 114 -17.48 12.91 10.24
C PHE A 114 -16.01 13.05 9.83
N ALA A 115 -15.13 12.45 10.61
CA ALA A 115 -13.72 12.37 10.31
C ALA A 115 -13.13 11.01 10.70
N LEU A 116 -12.25 10.50 9.85
CA LEU A 116 -11.18 9.58 10.22
C LEU A 116 -9.99 10.45 10.59
N THR A 117 -9.41 10.20 11.76
CA THR A 117 -8.29 10.98 12.28
C THR A 117 -7.17 10.03 12.66
N SER A 118 -5.97 10.36 12.22
CA SER A 118 -4.75 9.63 12.54
C SER A 118 -4.40 9.74 14.02
N GLY A 119 -3.63 8.78 14.52
CA GLY A 119 -3.01 8.90 15.83
C GLY A 119 -1.93 9.99 15.87
N LEU A 120 -1.50 10.35 17.08
CA LEU A 120 -0.47 11.37 17.26
C LEU A 120 0.94 10.75 17.18
N PHE A 121 1.11 9.60 17.82
CA PHE A 121 2.36 8.83 17.81
C PHE A 121 2.14 7.35 17.52
N ASN A 122 0.92 6.84 17.70
CA ASN A 122 0.60 5.44 17.48
C ASN A 122 -0.71 5.27 16.72
N LEU A 123 -0.75 4.26 15.85
CA LEU A 123 -1.94 3.88 15.09
C LEU A 123 -3.15 3.56 15.99
N SER A 124 -2.93 3.09 17.23
CA SER A 124 -4.01 2.78 18.20
C SER A 124 -4.78 4.02 18.67
N GLU A 125 -4.23 5.22 18.46
CA GLU A 125 -4.88 6.49 18.79
C GLU A 125 -5.79 6.98 17.65
N ALA A 126 -5.70 6.35 16.47
CA ALA A 126 -6.55 6.68 15.35
C ALA A 126 -8.03 6.45 15.70
N ALA A 127 -8.87 7.40 15.29
CA ALA A 127 -10.26 7.44 15.71
C ALA A 127 -11.19 7.83 14.57
N PHE A 128 -12.44 7.41 14.70
CA PHE A 128 -13.55 7.95 13.94
C PHE A 128 -14.38 8.84 14.83
N THR A 129 -14.78 9.99 14.32
CA THR A 129 -15.69 10.91 15.01
C THR A 129 -16.80 11.35 14.07
N TYR A 130 -17.99 11.63 14.61
CA TYR A 130 -19.11 12.12 13.82
C TYR A 130 -20.00 13.08 14.61
N THR A 131 -20.61 14.02 13.88
CA THR A 131 -21.71 14.84 14.37
C THR A 131 -22.98 14.46 13.61
N PRO A 132 -24.00 13.89 14.28
CA PRO A 132 -25.26 13.60 13.63
C PRO A 132 -26.04 14.88 13.35
N ARG A 133 -26.95 14.85 12.38
CA ARG A 133 -27.91 15.95 12.16
C ARG A 133 -28.88 16.10 13.33
N LEU A 134 -29.21 14.98 13.97
CA LEU A 134 -30.10 14.90 15.13
C LEU A 134 -29.49 13.96 16.16
N GLY A 135 -29.45 14.40 17.42
CA GLY A 135 -28.94 13.61 18.53
C GLY A 135 -27.58 14.09 19.03
N ILE A 136 -26.75 13.15 19.50
CA ILE A 136 -25.51 13.42 20.23
C ILE A 136 -24.34 12.96 19.37
N ALA A 137 -23.34 13.84 19.22
CA ALA A 137 -22.08 13.52 18.59
C ALA A 137 -21.44 12.27 19.21
N GLY A 138 -20.69 11.54 18.41
CA GLY A 138 -20.14 10.27 18.82
C GLY A 138 -18.83 9.95 18.15
N GLN A 139 -18.32 8.78 18.53
CA GLN A 139 -17.02 8.29 18.13
C GLN A 139 -17.11 6.80 17.80
N GLY A 140 -16.11 6.31 17.07
CA GLY A 140 -15.97 4.90 16.69
C GLY A 140 -14.52 4.45 16.73
N SER A 141 -14.35 3.13 16.78
CA SER A 141 -13.03 2.50 16.68
C SER A 141 -12.50 2.58 15.26
N LEU A 142 -11.20 2.78 15.06
CA LEU A 142 -10.61 2.77 13.74
C LEU A 142 -9.40 1.84 13.75
N THR A 143 -9.40 0.85 12.86
CA THR A 143 -8.32 -0.12 12.75
C THR A 143 -7.89 -0.23 11.30
N PHE A 144 -6.58 -0.40 11.08
CA PHE A 144 -5.98 -0.51 9.77
C PHE A 144 -5.20 -1.81 9.65
N THR A 145 -5.26 -2.40 8.46
CA THR A 145 -4.51 -3.59 8.08
C THR A 145 -3.85 -3.32 6.74
N GLU A 146 -2.53 -3.35 6.71
CA GLU A 146 -1.78 -3.22 5.46
C GLU A 146 -2.09 -4.40 4.53
N VAL A 147 -2.36 -4.10 3.27
CA VAL A 147 -2.52 -5.11 2.22
C VAL A 147 -1.13 -5.36 1.64
N PRO A 148 -0.57 -6.58 1.80
CA PRO A 148 0.73 -6.89 1.23
C PRO A 148 0.70 -6.66 -0.29
N PRO A 149 1.75 -6.07 -0.88
CA PRO A 149 1.86 -6.03 -2.33
C PRO A 149 1.85 -7.47 -2.86
N ASP A 150 1.05 -7.73 -3.89
CA ASP A 150 1.00 -9.04 -4.54
C ASP A 150 2.41 -9.42 -4.98
N ILE A 151 3.07 -10.30 -4.22
CA ILE A 151 4.36 -10.84 -4.62
C ILE A 151 4.06 -11.80 -5.76
N GLN A 152 4.23 -11.33 -6.99
CA GLN A 152 4.30 -12.18 -8.17
C GLN A 152 5.48 -13.13 -7.96
N ILE A 153 5.22 -14.31 -7.39
CA ILE A 153 6.19 -15.40 -7.36
C ILE A 153 6.47 -15.72 -8.83
N PRO A 154 7.70 -15.55 -9.34
CA PRO A 154 8.00 -15.92 -10.71
C PRO A 154 7.69 -17.40 -10.86
N GLU A 155 6.80 -17.76 -11.79
CA GLU A 155 6.51 -19.17 -12.05
C GLU A 155 7.82 -19.90 -12.37
N PRO A 156 8.03 -21.14 -11.87
CA PRO A 156 9.27 -21.90 -12.08
C PRO A 156 9.63 -22.20 -13.55
N SER A 157 8.84 -21.76 -14.52
CA SER A 157 8.96 -22.08 -15.93
C SER A 157 10.25 -21.55 -16.58
N THR A 158 10.90 -20.53 -16.01
CA THR A 158 12.18 -20.01 -16.53
C THR A 158 13.36 -20.95 -16.23
N VAL A 159 13.29 -21.73 -15.14
CA VAL A 159 14.39 -22.66 -14.75
C VAL A 159 14.42 -23.89 -15.65
N ILE A 160 13.27 -24.33 -16.18
CA ILE A 160 13.19 -25.51 -17.05
C ILE A 160 13.71 -25.21 -18.46
N GLY A 161 13.54 -23.98 -18.96
CA GLY A 161 14.00 -23.58 -20.30
C GLY A 161 15.53 -23.62 -20.50
N LEU A 162 16.31 -23.45 -19.43
CA LEU A 162 17.78 -23.54 -19.48
C LEU A 162 18.30 -24.98 -19.52
N ILE A 163 17.54 -25.96 -19.00
CA ILE A 163 17.92 -27.37 -19.02
C ILE A 163 17.69 -27.97 -20.42
N THR A 164 16.63 -27.57 -21.12
CA THR A 164 16.32 -28.06 -22.47
C THR A 164 17.28 -27.53 -23.54
N LEU A 165 17.75 -26.28 -23.46
CA LEU A 165 18.76 -25.77 -24.40
C LEU A 165 20.17 -26.34 -24.15
N GLY A 166 20.52 -26.71 -22.91
CA GLY A 166 21.79 -27.37 -22.59
C GLY A 166 21.87 -28.84 -23.04
N GLY A 167 20.74 -29.56 -23.05
CA GLY A 167 20.68 -30.98 -23.41
C GLY A 167 20.85 -31.27 -24.90
N ILE A 168 20.34 -30.39 -25.77
CA ILE A 168 20.38 -30.60 -27.24
C ILE A 168 21.80 -30.37 -27.79
N GLY A 169 22.57 -29.45 -27.19
CA GLY A 169 23.95 -29.15 -27.61
C GLY A 169 24.93 -30.31 -27.39
N PHE A 170 24.68 -31.19 -26.42
CA PHE A 170 25.57 -32.32 -26.12
C PHE A 170 25.29 -33.56 -27.00
N ILE A 171 24.08 -33.68 -27.55
CA ILE A 171 23.68 -34.85 -28.37
C ILE A 171 24.16 -34.71 -29.83
N LEU A 172 24.40 -33.50 -30.32
CA LEU A 172 24.91 -33.27 -31.69
C LEU A 172 26.43 -33.45 -31.85
N ARG A 173 27.18 -33.73 -30.76
CA ARG A 173 28.64 -33.98 -30.81
C ARG A 173 29.00 -35.47 -30.77
N LYS A 174 28.30 -36.28 -31.57
CA LYS A 174 28.76 -37.64 -31.93
C LYS A 174 28.53 -37.91 -33.41
N ARG A 175 29.54 -37.60 -34.23
CA ARG A 175 29.91 -38.38 -35.41
C ARG A 175 31.44 -38.37 -35.54
N PRO A 176 32.13 -39.52 -35.39
CA PRO A 176 33.28 -39.81 -36.24
C PRO A 176 32.83 -40.04 -37.69
#